data_AF-X1TYH7-F1
#
_entry.id   AF-X1TYH7-F1
#
_cell.length_a   1.000
_cell.length_b   1.000
_cell.length_c   1.000
_cell.angle_alpha   90.00
_cell.angle_beta   90.00
_cell.angle_gamma   90.00
#
_symmetry.space_group_name_H-M   'P 1'
#
loop_
_entity.id
_entity.type
_entity.pdbx_description
1 polymer ?
#
loop_
_entity_poly.entity_id
_entity_poly.type
_entity_poly.pdbx_seq_one_letter_code
_entity_poly.pdbx_strand_id
1 'polypeptide(L)' 'MCLRDILEKLVQGNAPILLSDSNNDWEAGALLETLSEPMLKRPAYFQPGMYIAEINEGGYLGIVLYKIKQKVDA' A
#
# COMPACT_ATOMS: atom_id res chain seq x y z
N MET A 1 11.09 5.15 1.57
CA MET A 1 10.61 3.93 2.26
C MET A 1 10.20 2.92 1.20
N CYS A 2 10.20 1.64 1.52
CA CYS A 2 9.71 0.60 0.62
C CYS A 2 8.25 0.25 0.94
N LEU A 3 7.60 -0.49 0.04
CA LEU A 3 6.21 -0.91 0.20
C LEU A 3 5.99 -1.66 1.53
N ARG A 4 6.93 -2.54 1.93
CA ARG A 4 6.87 -3.24 3.22
C ARG A 4 6.70 -2.28 4.40
N ASP A 5 7.56 -1.26 4.49
CA ASP A 5 7.54 -0.30 5.60
C ASP A 5 6.17 0.40 5.73
N ILE A 6 5.54 0.68 4.58
CA ILE A 6 4.21 1.30 4.54
C ILE A 6 3.17 0.32 5.07
N LEU A 7 3.16 -0.92 4.56
CA LEU A 7 2.19 -1.93 4.96
C LEU A 7 2.30 -2.28 6.45
N GLU A 8 3.53 -2.44 6.96
CA GLU A 8 3.77 -2.70 8.39
C GLU A 8 3.26 -1.56 9.27
N LYS A 9 3.48 -0.30 8.87
CA LYS A 9 2.93 0.87 9.58
C LYS A 9 1.40 0.90 9.59
N LEU A 10 0.77 0.52 8.48
CA LEU A 10 -0.69 0.45 8.39
C LEU A 10 -1.26 -0.64 9.31
N VAL A 11 -0.61 -1.79 9.38
CA VAL A 11 -0.98 -2.89 10.29
C VAL A 11 -0.80 -2.45 11.75
N GLN A 12 0.35 -1.88 12.10
CA GLN A 12 0.63 -1.40 13.46
C GLN A 12 -0.31 -0.28 13.89
N GLY A 13 -0.69 0.61 12.97
CA GLY A 13 -1.64 1.69 13.22
C GLY A 13 -3.10 1.24 13.32
N ASN A 14 -3.38 -0.05 13.05
CA ASN A 14 -4.73 -0.62 12.96
C ASN A 14 -5.70 0.28 12.16
N ALA A 15 -5.20 0.84 11.05
CA ALA A 15 -5.96 1.79 10.26
C ALA A 15 -7.17 1.06 9.62
N PRO A 16 -8.41 1.58 9.76
CA PRO A 16 -9.61 0.98 9.18
C PRO A 16 -9.69 1.28 7.67
N ILE A 17 -8.65 0.90 6.93
CA ILE A 17 -8.55 1.13 5.50
C ILE A 17 -8.31 -0.17 4.74
N LEU A 18 -8.72 -0.17 3.48
CA LEU A 18 -8.42 -1.19 2.49
C LEU A 18 -7.53 -0.60 1.40
N LEU A 19 -6.64 -1.44 0.90
CA LEU A 19 -5.74 -1.15 -0.21
C LEU A 19 -6.33 -1.77 -1.48
N SER A 20 -6.82 -0.92 -2.36
CA SER A 20 -7.55 -1.31 -3.55
C SER A 20 -6.63 -1.29 -4.77
N ASP A 21 -6.45 -2.44 -5.41
CA ASP A 21 -5.85 -2.52 -6.75
C ASP A 21 -6.94 -2.52 -7.83
N SER A 22 -6.59 -2.81 -9.09
CA SER A 22 -7.56 -2.81 -10.19
C SER A 22 -8.62 -3.90 -10.10
N ASN A 23 -8.40 -4.94 -9.30
CA ASN A 23 -9.20 -6.17 -9.26
C ASN A 23 -9.81 -6.43 -7.87
N ASN A 24 -9.10 -6.11 -6.80
CA ASN A 24 -9.44 -6.53 -5.43
C ASN A 24 -9.13 -5.44 -4.41
N ASP A 25 -9.80 -5.56 -3.26
CA ASP A 25 -9.52 -4.78 -2.06
C ASP A 25 -8.83 -5.68 -1.03
N TRP A 26 -7.75 -5.16 -0.44
CA TRP A 26 -6.88 -5.95 0.44
C TRP A 26 -6.67 -5.28 1.80
N GLU A 27 -6.52 -6.10 2.83
CA GLU A 27 -5.92 -5.64 4.08
C GLU A 27 -4.39 -5.55 3.93
N ALA A 28 -3.78 -4.58 4.62
CA ALA A 28 -2.33 -4.41 4.58
C ALA A 28 -1.57 -5.66 5.07
N GLY A 29 -2.10 -6.36 6.07
CA GLY A 29 -1.54 -7.64 6.55
C GLY A 29 -1.57 -8.73 5.50
N ALA A 30 -2.70 -8.88 4.80
CA ALA A 30 -2.83 -9.86 3.72
C ALA A 30 -1.84 -9.60 2.58
N LEU A 31 -1.58 -8.33 2.24
CA LEU A 31 -0.56 -7.99 1.24
C LEU A 31 0.86 -8.31 1.70
N LEU A 32 1.18 -8.15 3.00
CA LEU A 32 2.49 -8.54 3.53
C LEU A 32 2.75 -10.05 3.39
N GLU A 33 1.72 -10.88 3.52
CA GLU A 33 1.84 -12.34 3.43
C GLU A 33 1.82 -12.86 1.99
N THR A 34 1.13 -12.16 1.08
CA THR A 34 0.89 -12.63 -0.30
C THR A 34 1.85 -12.06 -1.33
N LEU A 35 2.37 -10.85 -1.13
CA LEU A 35 3.29 -10.22 -2.07
C LEU A 35 4.67 -10.87 -2.02
N SER A 36 5.31 -10.95 -3.19
CA SER A 36 6.68 -11.44 -3.28
C SER A 36 7.68 -10.45 -2.66
N GLU A 37 8.81 -10.98 -2.16
CA GLU A 37 9.90 -10.17 -1.62
C GLU A 37 10.34 -9.00 -2.54
N PRO A 38 10.50 -9.19 -3.87
CA PRO A 38 10.81 -8.07 -4.77
C PRO A 38 9.75 -6.97 -4.79
N MET A 39 8.46 -7.31 -4.70
CA MET A 39 7.37 -6.32 -4.63
C MET A 39 7.43 -5.52 -3.34
N LEU A 40 7.62 -6.21 -2.21
CA LEU A 40 7.70 -5.60 -0.89
C LEU A 40 8.88 -4.63 -0.76
N LYS A 41 9.98 -4.89 -1.48
CA LYS A 41 11.17 -4.01 -1.50
C LYS A 41 11.05 -2.81 -2.44
N ARG A 42 9.97 -2.69 -3.23
CA ARG A 42 9.80 -1.55 -4.15
C ARG A 42 9.76 -0.24 -3.39
N PRO A 43 10.54 0.79 -3.83
CA PRO A 43 10.41 2.14 -3.32
C PRO A 43 8.98 2.63 -3.53
N ALA A 44 8.36 3.14 -2.47
CA ALA A 44 6.97 3.57 -2.52
C ALA A 44 6.73 4.79 -1.63
N TYR A 45 5.71 5.55 -2.00
CA TYR A 45 5.21 6.69 -1.27
C TYR A 45 3.76 6.43 -0.86
N PHE A 46 3.45 6.70 0.40
CA PHE A 46 2.10 6.65 0.93
C PHE A 46 1.56 8.06 1.07
N GLN A 47 0.47 8.36 0.35
CA GLN A 47 -0.32 9.55 0.55
C GLN A 47 -1.60 9.19 1.33
N PRO A 48 -1.71 9.57 2.61
CA PRO A 48 -2.87 9.25 3.44
C PRO A 48 -4.19 9.68 2.79
N GLY A 49 -5.19 8.80 2.82
CA GLY A 49 -6.51 9.03 2.25
C GLY A 49 -6.58 8.99 0.72
N MET A 50 -5.46 8.77 0.02
CA MET A 50 -5.41 8.82 -1.44
C MET A 50 -4.88 7.49 -2.03
N TYR A 51 -3.56 7.25 -1.94
CA TYR A 51 -2.94 6.09 -2.59
C TYR A 51 -1.57 5.73 -2.01
N ILE A 52 -1.10 4.53 -2.38
CA ILE A 52 0.30 4.12 -2.37
C ILE A 52 0.77 4.06 -3.82
N ALA A 53 1.85 4.77 -4.13
CA ALA A 53 2.45 4.78 -5.47
C ALA A 53 3.91 4.36 -5.40
N GLU A 54 4.39 3.71 -6.46
CA GLU A 54 5.80 3.41 -6.65
C GLU A 54 6.59 4.71 -6.85
N ILE A 55 7.82 4.75 -6.31
CA ILE A 55 8.79 5.80 -6.62
C ILE A 55 9.74 5.23 -7.67
N ASN A 56 9.83 5.88 -8.83
CA ASN A 56 10.72 5.45 -9.90
C ASN A 56 12.19 5.76 -9.60
N GLU A 57 13.10 5.31 -10.48
CA GLU A 57 14.55 5.53 -10.32
C GLU A 57 14.96 7.02 -10.29
N GLY A 58 14.14 7.90 -10.88
CA GLY A 58 14.34 9.35 -10.84
C GLY A 58 13.84 10.03 -9.57
N GLY A 59 13.23 9.28 -8.64
CA GLY A 59 12.67 9.82 -7.39
C GLY A 59 11.26 10.41 -7.53
N TYR A 60 10.58 10.20 -8.65
CA TYR A 60 9.23 10.72 -8.91
C TYR A 60 8.17 9.67 -8.63
N LEU A 61 6.94 10.12 -8.34
CA LEU A 61 5.78 9.25 -8.23
C LEU A 61 5.47 8.62 -9.59
N GLY A 62 5.53 7.30 -9.64
CA GLY A 62 5.21 6.49 -10.80
C GLY A 62 3.80 5.92 -10.72
N ILE A 63 3.70 4.61 -10.85
CA ILE A 63 2.41 3.91 -10.92
C ILE A 63 1.77 3.86 -9.54
N VAL A 64 0.48 4.14 -9.48
CA VAL A 64 -0.34 3.88 -8.28
C VAL A 64 -0.47 2.37 -8.11
N LEU A 65 0.09 1.85 -7.02
CA LEU A 65 0.00 0.43 -6.67
C LEU A 65 -1.36 0.13 -6.04
N TYR A 66 -1.79 0.97 -5.10
CA TYR A 66 -3.04 0.81 -4.38
C TYR A 66 -3.72 2.15 -4.12
N LYS A 67 -5.04 2.22 -4.29
CA LYS A 67 -5.86 3.32 -3.79
C LYS A 67 -6.31 3.04 -2.37
N ILE A 68 -6.45 4.08 -1.56
CA ILE A 68 -6.95 3.95 -0.19
C ILE A 68 -8.47 4.01 -0.22
N LYS A 69 -9.12 3.02 0.39
CA LYS A 69 -10.55 3.03 0.70
C LYS A 69 -10.73 2.96 2.21
N GLN A 70 -11.67 3.73 2.76
CA GLN A 70 -12.07 3.54 4.15
C GLN A 70 -12.89 2.26 4.26
N LYS A 71 -12.67 1.48 5.31
CA LYS A 71 -13.62 0.45 5.72
C LYS A 71 -14.86 1.19 6.18
N VAL A 72 -15.93 1.12 5.40
CA VAL A 72 -17.23 1.60 5.85
C VAL A 72 -17.74 0.52 6.79
N ASP A 73 -17.67 0.75 8.10
CA ASP A 73 -18.39 -0.06 9.07
C ASP A 73 -19.88 0.03 8.71
N ALA A 74 -20.48 -1.13 8.39
CA ALA A 74 -21.91 -1.29 8.17
C ALA A 74 -22.62 -1.58 9.49
#